data_AF-W7LC27-F1
#
_entry.id   AF-W7LC27-F1
#
_cell.length_a   1.000
_cell.length_b   1.000
_cell.length_c   1.000
_cell.angle_alpha   90.00
_cell.angle_beta   90.00
_cell.angle_gamma   90.00
#
_symmetry.space_group_name_H-M   'P 1'
#
loop_
_entity.id
_entity.type
_entity.pdbx_description
1 polymer ?
#
loop_
_entity_poly.entity_id
_entity_poly.type
_entity_poly.pdbx_seq_one_letter_code
_entity_poly.pdbx_strand_id
1 'polypeptide(L)'
;METDAKTFSKGEWIKVVNTRLKGYTGYIVNRLLEDGYKVKITRDPDGKSIEATIWIGVEDIASFDEGVEEDDLLTLIDLALATNDKQWFLELTEQLPEELPF
;
A
#
# COMPACT_ATOMS: atom_id res chain seq x y z
N MET A 1 -22.07 -5.85 -17.46
CA MET A 1 -21.54 -4.71 -16.69
C MET A 1 -20.94 -5.31 -15.43
N GLU A 2 -19.81 -5.98 -15.58
CA GLU A 2 -19.00 -6.42 -14.45
C GLU A 2 -18.30 -5.16 -13.94
N THR A 3 -18.84 -4.55 -12.89
CA THR A 3 -17.97 -3.80 -11.99
C THR A 3 -17.21 -4.87 -11.25
N ASP A 4 -16.02 -5.22 -11.74
CA ASP A 4 -15.04 -5.96 -10.98
C ASP A 4 -14.82 -5.17 -9.70
N ALA A 5 -15.54 -5.55 -8.64
CA ALA A 5 -15.31 -5.04 -7.30
C ALA A 5 -13.93 -5.56 -6.92
N LYS A 6 -12.91 -4.80 -7.34
CA LYS A 6 -11.51 -5.18 -7.28
C LYS A 6 -11.20 -5.37 -5.82
N THR A 7 -11.25 -6.63 -5.42
CA THR A 7 -11.11 -7.03 -4.02
C THR A 7 -9.64 -7.00 -3.73
N PHE A 8 -9.21 -5.88 -3.18
CA PHE A 8 -7.83 -5.77 -2.79
C PHE A 8 -7.55 -6.65 -1.58
N SER A 9 -6.41 -7.33 -1.61
CA SER A 9 -5.94 -8.16 -0.50
C SER A 9 -5.07 -7.35 0.46
N LYS A 10 -4.92 -7.85 1.70
CA LYS A 10 -3.90 -7.31 2.61
C LYS A 10 -2.55 -7.41 1.90
N GLY A 11 -1.76 -6.34 1.96
CA GLY A 11 -0.44 -6.28 1.32
C GLY A 11 -0.46 -5.78 -0.12
N GLU A 12 -1.64 -5.51 -0.72
CA GLU A 12 -1.67 -4.86 -2.03
C GLU A 12 -1.42 -3.35 -1.97
N TRP A 13 -0.76 -2.88 -3.02
CA TRP A 13 -0.50 -1.48 -3.27
C TRP A 13 -1.68 -0.81 -3.95
N ILE A 14 -2.05 0.34 -3.40
CA ILE A 14 -3.15 1.13 -3.89
C ILE A 14 -2.75 2.59 -4.03
N LYS A 15 -3.41 3.24 -4.98
CA LYS A 15 -3.33 4.67 -5.18
C LYS A 15 -4.69 5.26 -4.93
N VAL A 16 -4.69 6.34 -4.19
CA VAL A 16 -5.91 7.08 -3.91
C VAL A 16 -6.23 7.97 -5.10
N VAL A 17 -7.42 7.82 -5.67
CA VAL A 17 -7.79 8.51 -6.93
C VAL A 17 -9.02 9.41 -6.81
N ASN A 18 -9.91 9.13 -5.84
CA ASN A 18 -11.23 9.76 -5.78
C ASN A 18 -11.44 10.67 -4.56
N THR A 19 -10.62 10.55 -3.52
CA THR A 19 -10.76 11.35 -2.30
C THR A 19 -9.87 12.60 -2.28
N ARG A 20 -9.90 13.35 -1.16
CA ARG A 20 -9.06 14.54 -0.92
C ARG A 20 -7.55 14.23 -0.92
N LEU A 21 -7.18 12.97 -0.71
CA LEU A 21 -5.82 12.45 -0.80
C LEU A 21 -5.53 11.88 -2.19
N LYS A 22 -6.10 12.47 -3.25
CA LYS A 22 -5.82 12.06 -4.63
C LYS A 22 -4.33 12.16 -4.93
N GLY A 23 -3.77 11.09 -5.49
CA GLY A 23 -2.36 10.98 -5.86
C GLY A 23 -1.46 10.40 -4.77
N TYR A 24 -1.99 10.17 -3.57
CA TYR A 24 -1.25 9.48 -2.51
C TYR A 24 -1.17 7.99 -2.81
N THR A 25 -0.04 7.40 -2.47
CA THR A 25 0.22 5.97 -2.62
C THR A 25 0.31 5.33 -1.24
N GLY A 26 -0.26 4.15 -1.10
CA GLY A 26 -0.25 3.41 0.14
C GLY A 26 -0.48 1.94 -0.08
N TYR A 27 -0.58 1.22 1.02
CA TYR A 27 -0.78 -0.22 1.03
C TYR A 27 -1.94 -0.59 1.96
N ILE A 28 -2.59 -1.71 1.65
CA ILE A 28 -3.72 -2.18 2.46
C ILE A 28 -3.21 -2.96 3.66
N VAL A 29 -3.50 -2.43 4.84
CA VAL A 29 -3.18 -3.06 6.12
C VAL A 29 -4.25 -4.08 6.48
N ASN A 30 -5.52 -3.71 6.29
CA ASN A 30 -6.64 -4.56 6.68
C ASN A 30 -7.91 -4.24 5.89
N ARG A 31 -8.70 -5.27 5.60
CA ARG A 31 -10.05 -5.13 5.05
C ARG A 31 -11.05 -4.86 6.18
N LEU A 32 -11.94 -3.89 6.01
CA LEU A 32 -13.08 -3.67 6.90
C LEU A 32 -14.30 -4.43 6.35
N LEU A 33 -15.22 -4.79 7.24
CA LEU A 33 -16.43 -5.56 6.89
C LEU A 33 -17.45 -4.76 6.07
N GLU A 34 -17.38 -3.43 6.08
CA GLU A 34 -18.34 -2.50 5.46
C GLU A 34 -17.78 -1.83 4.20
N ASP A 35 -17.29 -2.62 3.22
CA ASP A 35 -16.77 -2.12 1.92
C ASP A 35 -15.64 -1.06 2.00
N GLY A 36 -15.00 -0.96 3.16
CA GLY A 36 -13.87 -0.08 3.42
C GLY A 36 -12.56 -0.85 3.58
N TYR A 37 -11.47 -0.16 3.29
CA TYR A 37 -10.12 -0.66 3.54
C TYR A 37 -9.41 0.28 4.50
N LYS A 38 -8.71 -0.32 5.47
CA LYS A 38 -7.71 0.37 6.27
C LYS A 38 -6.42 0.37 5.47
N VAL A 39 -6.12 1.51 4.87
CA VAL A 39 -4.91 1.70 4.09
C VAL A 39 -3.94 2.53 4.91
N LYS A 40 -2.66 2.25 4.74
CA LYS A 40 -1.61 3.10 5.28
C LYS A 40 -0.87 3.72 4.12
N ILE A 41 -0.96 5.04 4.09
CA ILE A 41 -0.33 5.91 3.14
C ILE A 41 1.12 6.03 3.54
N THR A 42 1.99 5.75 2.59
CA THR A 42 3.45 5.78 2.74
C THR A 42 4.07 6.88 1.91
N ARG A 43 3.37 7.33 0.86
CA ARG A 43 3.86 8.37 -0.03
C ARG A 43 2.79 9.39 -0.34
N ASP A 44 3.20 10.65 -0.32
CA ASP A 44 2.41 11.76 -0.80
C ASP A 44 2.60 11.95 -2.33
N PRO A 45 1.68 12.65 -3.02
CA PRO A 45 1.79 12.95 -4.45
C PRO A 45 3.03 13.77 -4.82
N ASP A 46 3.64 14.49 -3.88
CA ASP A 46 4.91 15.21 -4.04
C ASP A 46 6.14 14.29 -3.89
N GLY A 47 5.94 13.00 -3.62
CA GLY A 47 6.99 11.99 -3.48
C GLY A 47 7.59 11.91 -2.08
N LYS A 48 7.03 12.62 -1.09
CA LYS A 48 7.49 12.59 0.29
C LYS A 48 6.99 11.34 1.01
N SER A 49 7.90 10.67 1.70
CA SER A 49 7.58 9.57 2.61
C SER A 49 6.78 10.10 3.80
N ILE A 50 5.57 9.60 3.98
CA ILE A 50 4.69 9.96 5.10
C ILE A 50 4.14 8.70 5.74
N GLU A 51 3.84 8.72 7.02
CA GLU A 51 3.10 7.63 7.67
C GLU A 51 1.72 8.13 8.09
N ALA A 52 0.70 7.79 7.30
CA ALA A 52 -0.68 8.10 7.68
C ALA A 52 -1.57 6.88 7.48
N THR A 53 -2.25 6.45 8.53
CA THR A 53 -3.27 5.40 8.41
C THR A 53 -4.63 6.05 8.22
N ILE A 54 -5.30 5.73 7.12
CA ILE A 54 -6.61 6.28 6.79
C ILE A 54 -7.59 5.16 6.48
N TRP A 55 -8.87 5.48 6.55
CA TRP A 55 -9.95 4.60 6.11
C TRP A 55 -10.48 5.12 4.79
N ILE A 56 -10.58 4.25 3.80
CA ILE A 56 -10.96 4.61 2.45
C ILE A 56 -11.88 3.55 1.86
N GLY A 57 -12.89 3.99 1.09
CA GLY A 57 -13.79 3.08 0.38
C GLY A 57 -13.07 2.40 -0.78
N VAL A 58 -13.54 1.20 -1.14
CA VAL A 58 -13.05 0.48 -2.34
C VAL A 58 -13.16 1.32 -3.63
N GLU A 59 -14.17 2.17 -3.69
CA GLU A 59 -14.49 3.08 -4.80
C GLU A 59 -13.57 4.31 -4.88
N ASP A 60 -12.79 4.58 -3.82
CA ASP A 60 -11.87 5.71 -3.73
C ASP A 60 -10.40 5.35 -4.05
N ILE A 61 -10.11 4.05 -4.14
CA ILE A 61 -8.79 3.49 -4.39
C ILE A 61 -8.73 2.80 -5.75
N ALA A 62 -7.55 2.82 -6.35
CA ALA A 62 -7.22 2.09 -7.57
C ALA A 62 -5.99 1.23 -7.32
N SER A 63 -5.87 0.12 -8.06
CA SER A 63 -4.64 -0.68 -8.07
C SER A 63 -3.47 0.17 -8.51
N PHE A 64 -2.39 0.09 -7.75
CA PHE A 64 -1.14 0.68 -8.13
C PHE A 64 -0.25 -0.42 -8.73
N ASP A 65 -0.31 -0.54 -10.05
CA ASP A 65 0.45 -1.51 -10.86
C ASP A 65 1.72 -0.89 -11.46
N GLU A 66 1.87 0.43 -11.32
CA GLU A 66 3.08 1.12 -11.73
C GLU A 66 4.17 0.72 -10.72
N GLY A 67 5.13 -0.07 -11.18
CA GLY A 67 6.10 -0.80 -10.36
C GLY A 67 6.53 -0.03 -9.12
N VAL A 68 6.32 -0.66 -7.96
CA VAL A 68 6.75 -0.13 -6.67
C VAL A 68 8.26 0.09 -6.73
N GLU A 69 8.68 1.34 -6.58
CA GLU A 69 10.10 1.66 -6.55
C GLU A 69 10.75 0.98 -5.33
N GLU A 70 12.02 0.61 -5.45
CA GLU A 70 12.77 0.00 -4.33
C GLU A 70 12.72 0.87 -3.07
N ASP A 71 12.69 2.19 -3.21
CA ASP A 71 12.59 3.17 -2.12
C ASP A 71 11.23 3.10 -1.38
N ASP A 72 10.15 2.84 -2.12
CA ASP A 72 8.81 2.61 -1.55
C ASP A 72 8.78 1.28 -0.78
N LEU A 73 9.40 0.23 -1.35
CA LEU A 73 9.56 -1.06 -0.67
C LEU A 73 10.38 -0.95 0.61
N LEU A 74 11.52 -0.25 0.57
CA LEU A 74 12.36 0.02 1.74
C LEU A 74 11.61 0.81 2.81
N THR A 75 10.81 1.80 2.41
CA THR A 75 9.94 2.55 3.31
C THR A 75 8.93 1.62 4.00
N LEU A 76 8.32 0.69 3.26
CA LEU A 76 7.40 -0.28 3.87
C LEU A 76 8.11 -1.27 4.80
N ILE A 77 9.36 -1.64 4.50
CA ILE A 77 10.16 -2.55 5.31
C ILE A 77 10.52 -1.89 6.65
N ASP A 78 11.01 -0.65 6.63
CA ASP A 78 11.25 0.15 7.84
C ASP A 78 9.96 0.29 8.66
N LEU A 79 8.85 0.47 7.95
CA LEU A 79 7.54 0.58 8.55
C LEU A 79 7.05 -0.72 9.19
N ALA A 80 7.27 -1.86 8.55
CA ALA A 80 6.94 -3.17 9.09
C ALA A 80 7.78 -3.47 10.33
N LEU A 81 9.04 -3.05 10.34
CA LEU A 81 9.90 -3.09 11.52
C LEU A 81 9.36 -2.18 12.63
N ALA A 82 8.94 -0.95 12.30
CA ALA A 82 8.36 0.01 13.25
C ALA A 82 7.04 -0.48 13.86
N THR A 83 6.19 -1.15 13.08
CA THR A 83 4.94 -1.76 13.56
C THR A 83 5.14 -3.15 14.17
N ASN A 84 6.38 -3.65 14.23
CA ASN A 84 6.76 -5.00 14.69
C ASN A 84 6.03 -6.14 13.96
N ASP A 85 5.62 -5.89 12.71
CA ASP A 85 4.76 -6.77 11.94
C ASP A 85 5.63 -7.66 11.04
N LYS A 86 6.16 -8.74 11.64
CA LYS A 86 7.16 -9.61 11.01
C LYS A 86 6.69 -10.31 9.75
N GLN A 87 5.39 -10.65 9.68
CA GLN A 87 4.83 -11.26 8.47
C GLN A 87 4.81 -10.26 7.32
N TRP A 88 4.40 -9.03 7.62
CA TRP A 88 4.36 -7.96 6.63
C TRP A 88 5.78 -7.59 6.15
N PHE A 89 6.77 -7.56 7.03
CA PHE A 89 8.17 -7.41 6.65
C PHE A 89 8.63 -8.50 5.68
N LEU A 90 8.32 -9.77 5.97
CA LEU A 90 8.75 -10.90 5.15
C LEU A 90 8.18 -10.78 3.72
N GLU A 91 6.89 -10.54 3.59
CA GLU A 91 6.22 -10.44 2.28
C GLU A 91 6.73 -9.25 1.45
N LEU A 92 7.17 -8.17 2.10
CA LEU A 92 7.78 -7.04 1.41
C LEU A 92 9.21 -7.36 0.96
N THR A 93 10.00 -8.01 1.82
CA THR A 93 11.36 -8.42 1.45
C THR A 93 11.38 -9.47 0.34
N GLU A 94 10.34 -10.31 0.24
CA GLU A 94 10.17 -11.27 -0.86
C GLU A 94 9.77 -10.61 -2.19
N GLN A 95 9.23 -9.38 -2.15
CA GLN A 95 8.88 -8.60 -3.33
C GLN A 95 10.01 -7.71 -3.84
N LEU A 96 11.07 -7.49 -3.05
CA LEU A 96 12.30 -6.87 -3.56
C LEU A 96 12.95 -7.81 -4.56
N PRO A 97 13.36 -7.34 -5.75
CA PRO A 97 14.12 -8.16 -6.69
C PRO A 97 15.41 -8.62 -6.01
N GLU A 98 15.58 -9.93 -5.83
CA GLU A 98 16.80 -10.56 -5.32
C GLU A 98 17.99 -10.27 -6.27
N GLU A 99 18.61 -9.10 -6.16
CA GLU A 99 19.96 -8.85 -6.67
C GLU A 99 20.86 -8.37 -5.53
N LEU A 100 21.06 -9.24 -4.55
CA LEU A 100 22.25 -9.20 -3.69
C LEU A 100 23.13 -10.41 -3.99
N PRO A 101 23.97 -10.37 -5.03
CA PRO A 101 25.16 -11.20 -5.04
C PRO A 101 26.06 -10.72 -3.88
N PHE A 102 26.22 -11.60 -2.89
CA PHE A 102 27.19 -11.49 -1.80
C PHE A 102 28.61 -11.23 -2.31
#